data_AF-M2S8G1-F1
#
_entry.id   AF-M2S8G1-F1
#
_cell.length_a   1.000
_cell.length_b   1.000
_cell.length_c   1.000
_cell.angle_alpha   90.00
_cell.angle_beta   90.00
_cell.angle_gamma   90.00
#
_symmetry.space_group_name_H-M   'P 1'
#
loop_
_entity.id
_entity.type
_entity.pdbx_description
1 polymer ?
#
loop_
_entity_poly.entity_id
_entity_poly.type
_entity_poly.pdbx_seq_one_letter_code
_entity_poly.pdbx_strand_id
1 'polypeptide(L)' 'VEKGADVNAQGGNYGNALYAASFEGHEQVVRLLVEKGADVNAQGGFYGNALQAASEQGHEQVVR' A
#
# COMPACT_ATOMS: atom_id res chain seq x y z
N VAL A 1 -9.48 3.49 9.29
CA VAL A 1 -8.55 4.30 10.12
C VAL A 1 -9.31 5.24 11.06
N GLU A 2 -10.29 4.74 11.83
CA GLU A 2 -11.19 5.63 12.61
C GLU A 2 -10.73 5.88 14.05
N LYS A 3 -9.65 5.21 14.50
CA LYS A 3 -9.19 5.25 15.91
C LYS A 3 -7.83 5.95 16.09
N GLY A 4 -7.49 6.92 15.23
CA GLY A 4 -6.23 7.66 15.33
C GLY A 4 -4.97 6.88 14.93
N ALA A 5 -5.12 5.79 14.18
CA ALA A 5 -3.98 5.14 13.56
C ALA A 5 -3.40 6.05 12.47
N ASP A 6 -2.08 6.21 12.45
CA ASP A 6 -1.39 6.90 11.36
C ASP A 6 -1.42 6.01 10.11
N VAL A 7 -2.13 6.45 9.07
CA VAL A 7 -2.26 5.72 7.79
C VAL A 7 -0.91 5.58 7.07
N ASN A 8 0.04 6.46 7.36
CA ASN A 8 1.37 6.50 6.77
C ASN A 8 2.45 5.94 7.69
N ALA A 9 2.06 5.28 8.79
CA ALA A 9 3.01 4.67 9.70
C ALA A 9 3.96 3.74 8.94
N GLN A 10 5.26 3.97 9.11
CA GLN A 10 6.30 3.14 8.52
C GLN A 10 6.82 2.10 9.51
N GLY A 11 7.03 0.87 9.02
CA GLY A 11 7.60 -0.22 9.80
C GLY A 11 7.34 -1.62 9.23
N GLY A 12 7.99 -2.61 9.83
CA GLY A 12 7.90 -4.01 9.42
C GLY A 12 8.53 -4.28 8.03
N ASN A 13 8.42 -5.52 7.56
CA ASN A 13 9.06 -5.97 6.32
C ASN A 13 8.50 -5.28 5.06
N TYR A 14 7.25 -4.84 5.09
CA TYR A 14 6.59 -4.18 3.96
C TYR A 14 6.78 -2.66 3.96
N GLY A 15 7.29 -2.08 5.05
CA GLY A 15 7.54 -0.66 5.16
C GLY A 15 6.29 0.19 5.43
N ASN A 16 5.14 -0.05 4.80
CA ASN A 16 3.88 0.64 5.13
C ASN A 16 2.65 -0.21 4.73
N ALA A 17 1.48 0.19 5.23
CA ALA A 17 0.24 -0.55 5.01
C ALA A 17 -0.21 -0.57 3.54
N LEU A 18 0.00 0.53 2.81
CA LEU A 18 -0.38 0.64 1.40
C LEU A 18 0.47 -0.30 0.54
N TYR A 19 1.78 -0.35 0.78
CA TYR A 19 2.70 -1.29 0.15
C TYR A 19 2.26 -2.73 0.41
N ALA A 20 2.00 -3.10 1.68
CA ALA A 20 1.60 -4.47 2.03
C ALA A 20 0.31 -4.88 1.30
N ALA A 21 -0.71 -4.02 1.33
CA ALA A 21 -1.97 -4.27 0.64
C ALA A 21 -1.80 -4.39 -0.88
N SER A 22 -0.94 -3.55 -1.47
CA SER A 22 -0.66 -3.59 -2.90
C SER A 22 0.16 -4.80 -3.32
N PHE A 23 1.13 -5.23 -2.51
CA PHE A 23 1.94 -6.42 -2.75
C PHE A 23 1.13 -7.71 -2.64
N GLU A 24 0.14 -7.78 -1.75
CA GLU A 24 -0.75 -8.95 -1.57
C GLU A 24 -2.04 -8.87 -2.44
N GLY A 25 -2.18 -7.84 -3.28
CA GLY A 25 -3.31 -7.70 -4.21
C GLY A 25 -4.64 -7.36 -3.55
N HIS A 26 -4.64 -6.78 -2.36
CA HIS A 26 -5.84 -6.46 -1.57
C HIS A 26 -6.50 -5.16 -2.03
N GLU A 27 -7.08 -5.17 -3.22
CA GLU A 27 -7.70 -4.03 -3.91
C GLU A 27 -8.61 -3.15 -3.02
N GLN A 28 -9.47 -3.76 -2.22
CA GLN A 28 -10.41 -3.05 -1.34
C GLN A 28 -9.68 -2.32 -0.19
N VAL A 29 -8.60 -2.91 0.32
CA VAL A 29 -7.77 -2.31 1.36
C VAL A 29 -6.94 -1.18 0.77
N VAL A 30 -6.39 -1.35 -0.43
CA VAL A 30 -5.68 -0.29 -1.17
C VAL A 30 -6.57 0.93 -1.33
N ARG A 31 -7.80 0.75 -1.85
CA ARG A 31 -8.77 1.85 -1.99
C ARG A 31 -9.04 2.55 -0.66
N LEU A 32 -9.34 1.77 0.39
CA LEU A 32 -9.61 2.34 1.71
C LEU A 32 -8.42 3.16 2.25
N LEU A 33 -7.19 2.70 2.05
CA LEU A 33 -5.99 3.41 2.50
C LEU A 33 -5.79 4.72 1.72
N VAL A 34 -5.96 4.70 0.40
CA VAL A 34 -5.89 5.89 -0.46
C VAL A 34 -6.97 6.90 -0.08
N GLU A 35 -8.21 6.46 0.12
CA GLU A 35 -9.32 7.31 0.59
C GLU A 35 -9.04 7.95 1.96
N LYS A 36 -8.21 7.30 2.79
CA LYS A 36 -7.79 7.80 4.10
C LYS A 36 -6.50 8.63 4.06
N GLY A 37 -5.96 8.91 2.88
CA GLY A 37 -4.80 9.79 2.69
C GLY A 37 -3.45 9.09 2.83
N ALA A 38 -3.36 7.80 2.50
CA ALA A 38 -2.08 7.12 2.36
C ALA A 38 -1.23 7.80 1.27
N ASP A 39 0.05 8.02 1.55
CA ASP A 39 1.01 8.53 0.58
C ASP A 39 1.33 7.43 -0.44
N VAL A 40 0.76 7.58 -1.63
CA VAL A 40 0.91 6.65 -2.75
C VAL A 40 2.35 6.54 -3.25
N ASN A 41 3.19 7.53 -2.95
CA ASN A 41 4.60 7.54 -3.34
C ASN A 41 5.53 7.07 -2.22
N ALA A 42 5.00 6.76 -1.04
CA ALA A 42 5.80 6.29 0.08
C ALA A 42 6.55 5.01 -0.31
N GLN A 43 7.85 5.00 -0.05
CA GLN A 43 8.67 3.82 -0.24
C GLN A 43 8.35 2.78 0.85
N GLY A 44 8.35 1.52 0.44
CA GLY A 44 8.20 0.35 1.28
C GLY A 44 9.08 -0.80 0.77
N GLY A 45 8.86 -1.99 1.35
CA GLY A 45 9.55 -3.26 1.15
C GLY A 45 10.77 -3.27 0.20
N PHE A 46 10.68 -4.07 -0.86
CA PHE A 46 11.78 -4.35 -1.81
C PHE A 46 11.58 -3.72 -3.19
N TYR A 47 10.33 -3.40 -3.56
CA TYR A 47 9.97 -2.98 -4.92
C TYR A 47 9.76 -1.46 -5.06
N GLY A 48 10.15 -0.66 -4.08
CA GLY A 48 9.94 0.79 -4.09
C GLY A 48 8.57 1.16 -3.52
N ASN A 49 7.67 1.75 -4.31
CA ASN A 49 6.34 2.14 -3.84
C ASN A 49 5.28 1.03 -4.05
N ALA A 50 4.07 1.29 -3.56
CA ALA A 50 2.98 0.33 -3.60
C ALA A 50 2.56 -0.07 -5.02
N LEU A 51 2.56 0.87 -5.98
CA LEU A 51 2.22 0.60 -7.39
C LEU A 51 3.26 -0.31 -8.07
N GLN A 52 4.54 -0.09 -7.78
CA GLN A 52 5.62 -0.92 -8.29
C GLN A 52 5.53 -2.35 -7.72
N ALA A 53 5.25 -2.48 -6.42
CA ALA A 53 5.03 -3.79 -5.78
C ALA A 53 3.84 -4.55 -6.40
N ALA A 54 2.71 -3.87 -6.65
CA ALA A 54 1.55 -4.48 -7.31
C ALA A 54 1.84 -4.89 -8.76
N SER A 55 2.60 -4.06 -9.49
CA SER A 55 3.04 -4.35 -10.85
C SER A 55 3.91 -5.60 -10.91
N GLU A 56 4.88 -5.73 -10.00
CA GLU A 56 5.78 -6.89 -9.91
C GLU A 56 5.02 -8.18 -9.59
N GLN A 57 3.96 -8.13 -8.78
CA GLN A 57 3.14 -9.29 -8.44
C GLN A 57 2.00 -9.56 -9.44
N GLY A 58 1.83 -8.73 -10.48
CA GLY A 58 0.78 -8.90 -11.49
C GLY A 58 -0.63 -8.61 -10.97
N HIS A 59 -0.77 -7.75 -9.95
CA HIS A 59 -2.06 -7.38 -9.37
C HIS A 59 -2.75 -6.28 -10.17
N GLU A 60 -3.25 -6.62 -11.35
CA GLU A 60 -3.83 -5.67 -12.32
C GLU A 60 -4.92 -4.75 -11.73
N GLN A 61 -5.78 -5.27 -10.83
CA GLN A 61 -6.84 -4.46 -10.22
C GLN A 61 -6.32 -3.41 -9.23
N VAL A 62 -5.12 -3.60 -8.69
CA VAL A 62 -4.45 -2.61 -7.83
C VAL A 62 -3.70 -1.58 -8.67
N VAL A 63 -3.19 -1.99 -9.84
CA VAL A 63 -2.43 -1.12 -10.76
C VAL A 63 -3.33 -0.18 -11.55
N ARG A 64 -4.57 -0.58 -11.81
CA ARG A 64 -5.52 0.13 -12.68
C ARG A 64 -6.13 1.39 -12.08
#